data_AF-A0A6B2TH26-F1
#
_entry.id   AF-A0A6B2TH26-F1
#
_cell.length_a   1.000
_cell.length_b   1.000
_cell.length_c   1.000
_cell.angle_alpha   90.00
_cell.angle_beta   90.00
_cell.angle_gamma   90.00
#
_symmetry.space_group_name_H-M   'P 1'
#
loop_
_entity.id
_entity.type
_entity.pdbx_description
1 polymer ?
#
loop_
_entity_poly.entity_id
_entity_poly.type
_entity_poly.pdbx_seq_one_letter_code
_entity_poly.pdbx_strand_id
1 'polypeptide(L)'
;RTPVDLTVVDGRISDRPAPKGAEVVEGGGRLALPGLVDAHIHPDKTTWGGSWVTRKPASGIADYCAQDVELFKSQKRPVGERAYGLMAHAVTRGTRAMR
;
A
#
# COMPACT_ATOMS: atom_id res chain seq x y z
N ARG A 1 8.05 -16.69 24.39
CA ARG A 1 9.22 -16.65 23.48
C ARG A 1 10.09 -15.48 23.90
N THR A 2 11.41 -15.64 23.87
CA THR A 2 12.35 -14.54 24.18
C THR A 2 12.34 -13.53 23.02
N PRO A 3 12.33 -12.21 23.30
CA PRO A 3 12.52 -11.19 22.27
C PRO A 3 13.85 -11.36 21.52
N VAL A 4 13.90 -10.85 20.29
CA VAL A 4 15.09 -10.87 19.43
C VAL A 4 15.28 -9.50 18.79
N ASP A 5 16.54 -9.17 18.48
CA ASP A 5 16.88 -7.97 17.73
C ASP A 5 16.88 -8.27 16.23
N LEU A 6 16.48 -7.29 15.41
CA LEU A 6 16.55 -7.36 13.95
C LEU A 6 17.62 -6.39 13.45
N THR A 7 18.71 -6.92 12.90
CA THR A 7 19.76 -6.09 12.29
C THR A 7 19.43 -5.86 10.81
N VAL A 8 19.43 -4.61 10.36
CA VAL A 8 19.21 -4.25 8.95
C VAL A 8 20.44 -3.53 8.41
N VAL A 9 20.96 -3.99 7.27
CA VAL A 9 22.11 -3.40 6.57
C VAL A 9 21.73 -3.23 5.10
N ASP A 10 21.87 -2.02 4.55
CA ASP A 10 21.56 -1.69 3.16
C ASP A 10 20.17 -2.19 2.70
N GLY A 11 19.16 -2.01 3.56
CA GLY A 11 17.77 -2.40 3.29
C GLY A 11 17.50 -3.91 3.37
N ARG A 12 18.44 -4.72 3.85
CA ARG A 12 18.28 -6.17 4.03
C ARG A 12 18.40 -6.58 5.48
N ILE A 13 17.55 -7.51 5.92
CA ILE A 13 17.68 -8.15 7.23
C ILE A 13 18.94 -9.03 7.22
N SER A 14 19.77 -8.88 8.24
CA SER A 14 21.04 -9.59 8.46
C SER A 14 20.90 -10.59 9.61
N ASP A 15 21.59 -11.72 9.51
CA ASP A 15 21.75 -12.72 10.57
C ASP A 15 22.90 -12.39 11.53
N ARG A 16 23.76 -11.42 11.17
CA ARG A 16 24.84 -10.91 12.00
C ARG A 16 24.33 -9.85 13.00
N PRO A 17 25.00 -9.69 14.16
CA PRO A 17 24.72 -8.60 15.11
C PRO A 17 24.90 -7.21 14.48
N ALA A 18 24.25 -6.21 15.10
CA ALA A 18 24.37 -4.82 14.68
C ALA A 18 25.82 -4.31 14.78
N PRO A 19 26.31 -3.54 13.79
CA PRO A 19 27.64 -2.93 13.88
C PRO A 19 27.70 -1.88 15.00
N LYS A 20 28.91 -1.63 15.51
CA LYS A 20 29.13 -0.60 16.53
C LYS A 20 28.69 0.76 15.99
N GLY A 21 27.83 1.45 16.75
CA GLY A 21 27.29 2.76 16.37
C GLY A 21 26.10 2.72 15.41
N ALA A 22 25.49 1.54 15.19
CA ALA A 22 24.23 1.45 14.47
C ALA A 22 23.13 2.30 15.13
N GLU A 23 22.24 2.86 14.30
CA GLU A 23 20.99 3.44 14.78
C GLU A 23 20.14 2.34 15.46
N VAL A 24 19.60 2.66 16.63
CA VAL A 24 18.75 1.75 17.40
C VAL A 24 17.33 2.30 17.42
N VAL A 25 16.38 1.46 17.01
CA VAL A 25 14.94 1.73 17.10
C VAL A 25 14.34 0.75 18.10
N GLU A 26 13.86 1.26 19.23
CA GLU A 26 13.30 0.45 20.31
C GLU A 26 11.95 -0.16 19.90
N GLY A 27 11.89 -1.50 19.84
CA GLY A 27 10.67 -2.23 19.47
C GLY A 27 9.57 -2.24 20.53
N GLY A 28 9.89 -1.87 21.78
CA GLY A 28 8.92 -1.78 22.88
C GLY A 28 8.20 -3.10 23.19
N GLY A 29 8.85 -4.24 22.95
CA GLY A 29 8.27 -5.58 23.14
C GLY A 29 7.16 -5.95 22.15
N ARG A 30 6.97 -5.18 21.08
CA ARG A 30 5.94 -5.44 20.05
C ARG A 30 6.39 -6.51 19.07
N LEU A 31 5.42 -7.09 18.36
CA LEU A 31 5.69 -8.01 17.27
C LEU A 31 6.18 -7.26 16.03
N ALA A 32 7.30 -7.70 15.47
CA ALA A 32 7.72 -7.33 14.13
C ALA A 32 7.12 -8.33 13.12
N LEU A 33 6.39 -7.82 12.14
CA LEU A 33 5.80 -8.60 11.05
C LEU A 33 6.52 -8.27 9.74
N PRO A 34 6.63 -9.21 8.79
CA PRO A 34 7.02 -8.90 7.42
C PRO A 34 6.10 -7.82 6.83
N GLY A 35 6.65 -6.99 5.93
CA GLY A 35 5.83 -6.04 5.17
C GLY A 35 4.75 -6.78 4.39
N LEU A 36 3.51 -6.26 4.42
CA LEU A 36 2.41 -6.87 3.70
C LEU A 36 2.60 -6.67 2.18
N VAL A 37 2.10 -7.64 1.41
CA VAL A 37 2.08 -7.59 -0.05
C VAL A 37 0.64 -7.56 -0.51
N ASP A 38 0.24 -6.50 -1.21
CA ASP A 38 -1.03 -6.48 -1.94
C ASP A 38 -0.80 -7.11 -3.31
N ALA A 39 -1.35 -8.30 -3.51
CA ALA A 39 -1.13 -9.08 -4.73
C ALA A 39 -2.14 -8.74 -5.85
N HIS A 40 -3.10 -7.84 -5.60
CA HIS A 40 -4.10 -7.48 -6.59
C HIS A 40 -4.66 -6.08 -6.34
N ILE A 41 -3.99 -5.08 -6.90
CA ILE A 41 -4.37 -3.68 -6.78
C ILE A 41 -4.45 -3.02 -8.17
N HIS A 42 -5.36 -2.06 -8.35
CA HIS A 42 -5.51 -1.29 -9.61
C HIS A 42 -5.29 0.21 -9.35
N PRO A 43 -4.03 0.69 -9.25
CA PRO A 43 -3.73 2.10 -8.99
C PRO A 43 -4.19 3.03 -10.13
N ASP A 44 -4.36 2.52 -11.33
CA ASP A 44 -4.87 3.24 -12.50
C ASP A 44 -6.38 3.55 -12.41
N LYS A 45 -7.14 2.68 -11.74
CA LYS A 45 -8.60 2.80 -11.59
C LYS A 45 -9.03 3.63 -10.38
N THR A 46 -8.15 3.82 -9.41
CA THR A 46 -8.50 4.39 -8.11
C THR A 46 -8.99 5.84 -8.18
N THR A 47 -9.99 6.19 -7.37
CA THR A 47 -10.40 7.59 -7.13
C THR A 47 -9.92 8.11 -5.78
N TRP A 48 -9.01 7.38 -5.11
CA TRP A 48 -8.51 7.70 -3.77
C TRP A 48 -8.05 9.16 -3.63
N GLY A 49 -8.44 9.79 -2.53
CA GLY A 49 -8.19 11.21 -2.25
C GLY A 49 -9.06 12.21 -3.02
N GLY A 50 -10.04 11.75 -3.80
CA GLY A 50 -11.01 12.60 -4.50
C GLY A 50 -12.36 12.65 -3.79
N SER A 51 -13.31 13.41 -4.37
CA SER A 51 -14.70 13.38 -3.93
C SER A 51 -15.31 11.98 -4.07
N TRP A 52 -16.24 11.66 -3.17
CA TRP A 52 -17.01 10.43 -3.26
C TRP A 52 -17.77 10.32 -4.59
N VAL A 53 -17.80 9.12 -5.16
CA VAL A 53 -18.52 8.81 -6.40
C VAL A 53 -19.49 7.67 -6.12
N THR A 54 -20.78 7.94 -6.32
CA THR A 54 -21.84 6.93 -6.16
C THR A 54 -21.98 6.10 -7.44
N ARG A 55 -22.06 4.77 -7.29
CA ARG A 55 -22.38 3.86 -8.39
C ARG A 55 -23.87 3.92 -8.73
N LYS A 56 -24.20 3.73 -10.00
CA LYS A 56 -25.58 3.56 -10.48
C LYS A 56 -25.99 2.09 -10.31
N PRO A 57 -27.28 1.75 -10.13
CA PRO A 57 -27.75 0.37 -10.18
C PRO A 57 -27.27 -0.35 -11.46
N ALA A 58 -26.91 -1.63 -11.34
CA ALA A 58 -26.36 -2.43 -12.42
C ALA A 58 -26.92 -3.86 -12.36
N SER A 59 -27.10 -4.49 -13.51
CA SER A 59 -27.64 -5.85 -13.65
C SER A 59 -26.53 -6.91 -13.71
N GLY A 60 -25.27 -6.51 -13.91
CA GLY A 60 -24.13 -7.42 -13.90
C GLY A 60 -22.76 -6.74 -13.93
N ILE A 61 -21.69 -7.55 -13.98
CA ILE A 61 -20.29 -7.07 -13.99
C ILE A 61 -20.01 -6.19 -15.20
N ALA A 62 -20.58 -6.50 -16.37
CA ALA A 62 -20.39 -5.71 -17.58
C ALA A 62 -20.87 -4.25 -17.40
N ASP A 63 -21.99 -4.04 -16.70
CA ASP A 63 -22.51 -2.71 -16.39
C ASP A 63 -21.57 -1.95 -15.43
N TYR A 64 -21.01 -2.64 -14.44
CA TYR A 64 -20.02 -2.04 -13.54
C TYR A 64 -18.73 -1.67 -14.28
N CYS A 65 -18.25 -2.51 -15.20
CA CYS A 65 -17.11 -2.19 -16.04
C CYS A 65 -17.38 -0.97 -16.92
N ALA A 66 -18.58 -0.87 -17.52
CA ALA A 66 -18.97 0.30 -18.30
C ALA A 66 -18.97 1.58 -17.44
N GLN A 67 -19.48 1.50 -16.20
CA GLN A 67 -19.43 2.62 -15.24
C GLN A 67 -17.99 2.98 -14.84
N ASP A 68 -17.10 2.00 -14.63
CA ASP A 68 -15.69 2.27 -14.32
C ASP A 68 -14.97 2.97 -15.49
N VAL A 69 -15.31 2.62 -16.74
CA VAL A 69 -14.79 3.30 -17.94
C VAL A 69 -15.33 4.73 -18.07
N GLU A 70 -16.62 4.96 -17.81
CA GLU A 70 -17.22 6.30 -17.75
C GLU A 70 -16.51 7.16 -16.70
N LEU A 71 -16.29 6.59 -15.51
CA LEU A 71 -15.61 7.26 -14.42
C LEU A 71 -14.16 7.59 -14.79
N PHE A 72 -13.40 6.63 -15.33
CA PHE A 72 -12.03 6.85 -15.76
C PHE A 72 -11.92 8.00 -16.76
N LYS A 73 -12.80 8.04 -17.77
CA LYS A 73 -12.81 9.09 -18.80
C LYS A 73 -13.20 10.47 -18.25
N SER A 74 -13.99 10.53 -17.18
CA SER A 74 -14.40 11.80 -16.56
C SER A 74 -13.42 12.34 -15.52
N GLN A 75 -12.39 11.56 -15.14
CA GLN A 75 -11.40 12.02 -14.16
C GLN A 75 -10.57 13.19 -14.68
N LYS A 76 -10.56 14.28 -13.91
CA LYS A 76 -9.67 15.43 -14.14
C LYS A 76 -8.32 15.29 -13.44
N ARG A 77 -8.26 14.49 -12.37
CA ARG A 77 -7.05 14.23 -11.59
C ARG A 77 -6.14 13.26 -12.36
N PRO A 78 -4.85 13.58 -12.56
CA PRO A 78 -3.93 12.68 -13.25
C PRO A 78 -3.86 11.29 -12.59
N VAL A 79 -3.67 10.25 -13.40
CA VAL A 79 -3.52 8.87 -12.89
C VAL A 79 -2.42 8.79 -11.83
N GLY A 80 -1.28 9.43 -12.06
CA GLY A 80 -0.15 9.42 -11.10
C GLY A 80 -0.52 9.98 -9.73
N GLU A 81 -1.33 11.04 -9.67
CA GLU A 81 -1.79 11.63 -8.41
C GLU A 81 -2.74 10.68 -7.66
N ARG A 82 -3.71 10.10 -8.37
CA ARG A 82 -4.67 9.15 -7.80
C ARG A 82 -3.97 7.88 -7.31
N ALA A 83 -3.08 7.33 -8.12
CA ALA A 83 -2.26 6.16 -7.82
C ALA A 83 -1.37 6.42 -6.59
N TYR A 84 -0.67 7.55 -6.54
CA TYR A 84 0.15 7.93 -5.39
C TYR A 84 -0.69 7.99 -4.11
N GLY A 85 -1.88 8.62 -4.16
CA GLY A 85 -2.77 8.69 -3.00
C GLY A 85 -3.13 7.32 -2.43
N LEU A 86 -3.51 6.37 -3.29
CA LEU A 86 -3.80 5.00 -2.88
C LEU A 86 -2.57 4.31 -2.28
N MET A 87 -1.43 4.37 -2.98
CA MET A 87 -0.21 3.66 -2.56
C MET A 87 0.38 4.24 -1.27
N ALA A 88 0.36 5.57 -1.12
CA ALA A 88 0.78 6.25 0.10
C ALA A 88 -0.10 5.84 1.28
N HIS A 89 -1.41 5.75 1.08
CA HIS A 89 -2.31 5.23 2.12
C HIS A 89 -1.99 3.79 2.49
N ALA A 90 -1.84 2.89 1.52
CA ALA A 90 -1.50 1.49 1.77
C ALA A 90 -0.18 1.33 2.56
N VAL A 91 0.82 2.18 2.27
CA VAL A 91 2.08 2.27 3.03
C VAL A 91 1.84 2.57 4.52
N THR A 92 0.93 3.48 4.85
CA THR A 92 0.57 3.78 6.25
C THR A 92 -0.12 2.63 6.98
N ARG A 93 -0.64 1.65 6.22
CA ARG A 93 -1.34 0.46 6.74
C ARG A 93 -0.45 -0.79 6.74
N GLY A 94 0.85 -0.64 6.46
CA GLY A 94 1.83 -1.73 6.55
C GLY A 94 2.09 -2.48 5.23
N THR A 95 1.43 -2.11 4.12
CA THR A 95 1.73 -2.66 2.80
C THR A 95 3.04 -2.09 2.26
N ARG A 96 3.99 -2.96 1.91
CA ARG A 96 5.33 -2.58 1.43
C ARG A 96 5.65 -3.09 0.03
N ALA A 97 4.80 -3.93 -0.55
CA ALA A 97 4.86 -4.29 -1.97
C ALA A 97 3.46 -4.43 -2.57
N MET A 98 3.36 -4.17 -3.86
CA MET A 98 2.12 -4.18 -4.64
C MET A 98 2.43 -4.86 -5.99
N ARG A 99 1.55 -5.74 -6.46
CA ARG A 99 1.75 -6.52 -7.70
C ARG A 99 0.46 -6.59 -8.51
#